data_AF-V8N6E4-F1
#
_entry.id   AF-V8N6E4-F1
#
_cell.length_a   1.000
_cell.length_b   1.000
_cell.length_c   1.000
_cell.angle_alpha   90.00
_cell.angle_beta   90.00
_cell.angle_gamma   90.00
#
_symmetry.space_group_name_H-M   'P 1'
#
loop_
_entity.id
_entity.type
_entity.pdbx_description
1 polymer ?
#
loop_
_entity_poly.entity_id
_entity_poly.type
_entity_poly.pdbx_seq_one_letter_code
_entity_poly.pdbx_strand_id
1 'polypeptide(L)'
;MDCYTANWDPLGESAYYRKLELYSMSWNLKEDLREYLVAAAPYGGPIALMRHKKEKSPSSRPVLEIYSASGIQLASVVWKDSPAMFLGWTTSEELLSVQENGIVLLHSLFGEFKKKVTMTNDVVQERVLEARVFYTTSSRPPFLLDGPLSKQGNQHSPCGRTRIVPSG
;
A
#
# COMPACT_ATOMS: atom_id res chain seq x y z
N MET A 1 -14.99 -11.27 41.50
CA MET A 1 -15.10 -9.80 41.37
C MET A 1 -13.79 -9.32 40.82
N ASP A 2 -13.72 -9.05 39.52
CA ASP A 2 -12.51 -8.50 38.91
C ASP A 2 -12.51 -6.99 39.16
N CYS A 3 -11.52 -6.50 39.90
CA CYS A 3 -11.36 -5.07 40.11
C CYS A 3 -10.91 -4.43 38.79
N TYR A 4 -11.78 -3.58 38.24
CA TYR A 4 -11.58 -2.87 36.96
C TYR A 4 -10.30 -2.00 36.89
N THR A 5 -9.62 -1.78 38.02
CA THR A 5 -8.39 -0.99 38.14
C THR A 5 -7.10 -1.81 38.31
N ALA A 6 -7.15 -3.14 38.42
CA ALA A 6 -5.96 -3.95 38.74
C ALA A 6 -4.84 -3.97 37.69
N ASN A 7 -5.11 -3.55 36.46
CA ASN A 7 -4.15 -3.60 35.34
C ASN A 7 -3.63 -2.21 34.91
N TRP A 8 -3.73 -1.20 35.78
CA TRP A 8 -3.25 0.15 35.52
C TRP A 8 -1.97 0.43 36.32
N ASP A 9 -0.90 0.78 35.61
CA ASP A 9 0.37 1.19 36.19
C ASP A 9 0.41 2.72 36.35
N PRO A 10 0.90 3.26 37.48
CA PRO A 10 1.02 4.71 37.67
C PRO A 10 2.12 5.31 36.76
N LEU A 11 1.81 6.46 36.15
CA LEU A 11 2.75 7.30 35.39
C LEU A 11 2.82 8.68 36.05
N GLY A 12 3.75 8.84 37.00
CA GLY A 12 3.87 10.06 37.80
C GLY A 12 2.78 10.17 38.88
N GLU A 13 2.40 11.39 39.23
CA GLU A 13 1.50 11.64 40.37
C GLU A 13 0.01 11.56 40.04
N SER A 14 -0.38 11.78 38.77
CA SER A 14 -1.78 11.97 38.38
C SER A 14 -2.24 11.15 37.17
N ALA A 15 -1.34 10.43 36.50
CA ALA A 15 -1.67 9.65 35.32
C ALA A 15 -1.45 8.16 35.57
N TYR A 16 -2.23 7.34 34.87
CA TYR A 16 -2.11 5.89 34.89
C TYR A 16 -2.14 5.41 33.43
N TYR A 17 -1.38 4.38 33.13
CA TYR A 17 -1.41 3.73 31.82
C TYR A 17 -1.71 2.24 32.00
N ARG A 18 -2.18 1.62 30.93
CA ARG A 18 -2.27 0.16 30.88
C ARG A 18 -1.72 -0.30 29.56
N LYS A 19 -0.94 -1.38 29.59
CA LYS A 19 -0.53 -2.07 28.37
C LYS A 19 -1.61 -3.09 28.03
N LEU A 20 -2.28 -2.89 26.90
CA LEU A 20 -3.23 -3.86 26.36
C LEU A 20 -2.61 -4.53 25.13
N GLU A 21 -2.40 -5.84 25.21
CA GLU A 21 -2.08 -6.62 24.01
C GLU A 21 -3.37 -6.82 23.20
N LEU A 22 -3.42 -6.22 22.01
CA LEU A 22 -4.61 -6.30 21.13
C LEU A 22 -4.67 -7.63 20.37
N TYR A 23 -3.51 -8.14 19.97
CA TYR A 23 -3.34 -9.41 19.28
C TYR A 23 -1.90 -9.88 19.41
N SER A 24 -1.71 -11.19 19.37
CA SER A 24 -0.37 -11.79 19.31
C SER A 24 0.16 -11.78 17.88
N MET A 25 1.44 -11.44 17.73
CA MET A 25 2.12 -11.38 16.44
C MET A 25 2.57 -12.78 16.00
N SER A 26 2.18 -13.21 14.81
CA SER A 26 2.49 -14.53 14.22
C SER A 26 3.48 -14.45 13.05
N TRP A 27 4.22 -13.34 12.92
CA TRP A 27 5.18 -13.14 11.84
C TRP A 27 6.32 -14.16 11.90
N ASN A 28 6.57 -14.83 10.77
CA ASN A 28 7.67 -15.78 10.61
C ASN A 28 8.62 -15.32 9.51
N LEU A 29 9.30 -14.20 9.74
CA LEU A 29 10.29 -13.65 8.81
C LEU A 29 11.62 -14.39 9.00
N LYS A 30 11.84 -15.44 8.20
CA LYS A 30 13.14 -16.14 8.14
C LYS A 30 14.11 -15.50 7.13
N GLU A 31 13.60 -14.64 6.27
CA GLU A 31 14.33 -14.07 5.13
C GLU A 31 14.64 -12.58 5.31
N ASP A 32 15.64 -12.09 4.57
CA ASP A 32 16.08 -10.70 4.64
C ASP A 32 15.13 -9.77 3.84
N LEU A 33 14.42 -8.90 4.55
CA LEU A 33 13.48 -7.93 3.96
C LEU A 33 14.12 -6.97 2.94
N ARG A 34 15.45 -6.81 2.95
CA ARG A 34 16.16 -5.98 1.97
C ARG A 34 15.98 -6.46 0.53
N GLU A 35 15.63 -7.74 0.35
CA GLU A 35 15.39 -8.33 -0.97
C GLU A 35 13.92 -8.25 -1.41
N TYR A 36 13.04 -7.63 -0.61
CA TYR A 36 11.61 -7.58 -0.82
C TYR A 36 11.08 -6.16 -1.03
N LEU A 37 10.11 -6.03 -1.91
CA LEU A 37 9.19 -4.91 -1.93
C LEU A 37 8.15 -5.12 -0.84
N VAL A 38 8.02 -4.13 0.04
CA VAL A 38 7.09 -4.14 1.17
C VAL A 38 6.17 -2.93 1.05
N ALA A 39 4.88 -3.14 1.23
CA ALA A 39 3.91 -2.05 1.32
C ALA A 39 2.91 -2.34 2.43
N ALA A 40 2.75 -1.41 3.36
CA ALA A 40 1.71 -1.48 4.39
C ALA A 40 0.51 -0.62 3.97
N ALA A 41 -0.70 -1.16 4.14
CA ALA A 41 -1.91 -0.41 3.92
C ALA A 41 -2.10 0.67 5.00
N PRO A 42 -2.75 1.80 4.67
CA PRO A 42 -3.09 2.80 5.67
C PRO A 42 -4.03 2.24 6.74
N TYR A 43 -4.14 2.93 7.87
CA TYR A 43 -5.08 2.63 8.98
C TYR A 43 -4.92 1.26 9.64
N GLY A 44 -3.73 0.66 9.60
CA GLY A 44 -3.48 -0.65 10.20
C GLY A 44 -4.01 -1.82 9.36
N GLY A 45 -4.22 -1.59 8.06
CA GLY A 45 -4.62 -2.62 7.11
C GLY A 45 -3.50 -3.62 6.79
N PRO A 46 -3.70 -4.45 5.74
CA PRO A 46 -2.79 -5.53 5.39
C PRO A 46 -1.41 -5.04 4.91
N ILE A 47 -0.43 -5.93 4.98
CA ILE A 47 0.94 -5.71 4.53
C ILE A 47 1.20 -6.65 3.34
N ALA A 48 1.59 -6.08 2.21
CA ALA A 48 2.01 -6.81 1.03
C ALA A 48 3.53 -6.96 1.01
N LEU A 49 3.98 -8.14 0.59
CA LEU A 49 5.36 -8.56 0.48
C LEU A 49 5.56 -9.22 -0.88
N MET A 50 6.61 -8.83 -1.61
CA MET A 50 6.95 -9.47 -2.88
C MET A 50 8.45 -9.41 -3.11
N ARG A 51 9.05 -10.51 -3.54
CA ARG A 51 10.51 -10.57 -3.74
C ARG A 51 10.94 -9.73 -4.95
N HIS A 52 11.88 -8.81 -4.73
CA HIS A 52 12.38 -7.88 -5.75
C HIS A 52 13.57 -8.44 -6.55
N LYS A 53 14.35 -9.34 -5.94
CA LYS A 53 15.65 -9.74 -6.51
C LYS A 53 15.45 -10.50 -7.83
N LYS A 54 16.09 -9.99 -8.89
CA LYS A 54 16.40 -10.74 -10.11
C LYS A 54 17.30 -11.90 -9.74
N GLU A 55 16.74 -13.03 -9.33
CA GLU A 55 17.50 -14.25 -9.18
C GLU A 55 18.18 -14.59 -10.51
N LYS A 56 19.42 -15.09 -10.42
CA LYS A 56 20.24 -15.51 -11.57
C LYS A 56 19.62 -16.68 -12.35
N SER A 57 18.53 -17.26 -11.85
CA SER A 57 17.74 -18.32 -12.47
C SER A 57 16.44 -17.75 -13.05
N PRO A 58 16.26 -17.75 -14.38
CA PRO A 58 15.09 -17.17 -15.06
C PRO A 58 13.76 -17.92 -14.86
N SER A 59 13.72 -18.98 -14.04
CA SER A 59 12.54 -19.86 -13.89
C SER A 59 11.70 -19.62 -12.63
N SER A 60 12.19 -18.85 -11.65
CA SER A 60 11.45 -18.58 -10.42
C SER A 60 10.59 -17.33 -10.60
N ARG A 61 9.27 -17.52 -10.65
CA ARG A 61 8.32 -16.40 -10.71
C ARG A 61 8.19 -15.79 -9.31
N PRO A 62 8.23 -14.45 -9.15
CA PRO A 62 8.03 -13.85 -7.83
C PRO A 62 6.64 -14.20 -7.30
N VAL A 63 6.53 -14.31 -5.99
CA VAL A 63 5.24 -14.54 -5.31
C VAL A 63 4.89 -13.25 -4.59
N LEU A 64 3.66 -12.79 -4.79
CA LEU A 64 3.05 -11.70 -4.04
C LEU A 64 2.30 -12.31 -2.86
N GLU A 65 2.71 -11.94 -1.65
CA GLU A 65 2.11 -12.40 -0.41
C GLU A 65 1.46 -11.21 0.30
N ILE A 66 0.25 -11.40 0.80
CA ILE A 66 -0.48 -10.39 1.57
C ILE A 66 -0.72 -10.97 2.96
N TYR A 67 -0.33 -10.23 3.98
CA TYR A 67 -0.46 -10.57 5.39
C TYR A 67 -1.36 -9.57 6.09
N SER A 68 -2.03 -10.00 7.16
CA SER A 68 -2.63 -9.10 8.13
C SER A 68 -1.56 -8.34 8.91
N ALA A 69 -1.95 -7.30 9.65
CA ALA A 69 -1.04 -6.62 10.59
C ALA A 69 -0.45 -7.56 11.66
N SER A 70 -1.17 -8.63 12.03
CA SER A 70 -0.72 -9.65 12.97
C SER A 70 0.24 -10.68 12.37
N GLY A 71 0.44 -10.69 11.06
CA GLY A 71 1.34 -11.65 10.39
C GLY A 71 0.67 -12.95 9.95
N ILE A 72 -0.66 -12.96 9.82
CA ILE A 72 -1.40 -14.08 9.25
C ILE A 72 -1.46 -13.88 7.74
N GLN A 73 -1.09 -14.90 6.96
CA GLN A 73 -1.16 -14.84 5.50
C GLN A 73 -2.61 -14.83 5.02
N LEU A 74 -3.01 -13.75 4.35
CA LEU A 74 -4.33 -13.57 3.76
C LEU A 74 -4.38 -14.09 2.33
N ALA A 75 -3.32 -13.87 1.55
CA ALA A 75 -3.24 -14.30 0.16
C ALA A 75 -1.80 -14.60 -0.26
N SER A 76 -1.65 -15.51 -1.22
CA SER A 76 -0.40 -15.75 -1.93
C SER A 76 -0.70 -15.99 -3.40
N VAL A 77 -0.10 -15.17 -4.25
CA VAL A 77 -0.37 -15.13 -5.68
C VAL A 77 0.96 -15.22 -6.42
N VAL A 78 1.08 -16.23 -7.29
CA VAL A 78 2.22 -16.32 -8.20
C VAL A 78 2.13 -15.19 -9.22
N TRP A 79 3.13 -14.32 -9.23
CA TRP A 79 3.19 -13.18 -10.13
C TRP A 79 3.46 -13.65 -11.56
N LYS A 80 2.51 -13.39 -12.46
CA LYS A 80 2.59 -13.79 -13.88
C LYS A 80 2.94 -12.63 -14.81
N ASP A 81 2.76 -11.41 -14.31
CA ASP A 81 3.02 -10.19 -15.06
C ASP A 81 4.51 -9.81 -15.07
N SER A 82 4.85 -8.74 -15.78
CA SER A 82 6.20 -8.17 -15.78
C SER A 82 6.66 -7.85 -14.35
N PRO A 83 7.98 -7.85 -14.08
CA PRO A 83 8.51 -7.52 -12.77
C PRO A 83 7.92 -6.22 -12.22
N ALA A 84 7.35 -6.29 -11.03
CA ALA A 84 6.86 -5.11 -10.32
C ALA A 84 8.04 -4.40 -9.64
N MET A 85 8.11 -3.09 -9.85
CA MET A 85 9.11 -2.17 -9.31
C MET A 85 8.68 -1.57 -7.98
N PHE A 86 7.37 -1.46 -7.76
CA PHE A 86 6.82 -0.79 -6.59
C PHE A 86 5.48 -1.40 -6.18
N LEU A 87 5.25 -1.45 -4.87
CA LEU A 87 3.98 -1.81 -4.26
C LEU A 87 3.47 -0.65 -3.41
N GLY A 88 2.16 -0.44 -3.42
CA GLY A 88 1.51 0.55 -2.56
C GLY A 88 0.06 0.17 -2.33
N TRP A 89 -0.61 0.83 -1.40
CA TRP A 89 -2.02 0.59 -1.13
C TRP A 89 -2.84 1.83 -1.39
N THR A 90 -4.08 1.66 -1.83
CA THR A 90 -5.08 2.72 -1.85
C THR A 90 -5.68 2.93 -0.45
N THR A 91 -6.45 4.01 -0.27
CA THR A 91 -7.25 4.23 0.95
C THR A 91 -8.40 3.24 1.11
N SER A 92 -8.69 2.45 0.08
CA SER A 92 -9.79 1.47 0.04
C SER A 92 -9.27 0.03 0.10
N GLU A 93 -8.07 -0.16 0.67
CA GLU A 93 -7.45 -1.48 0.86
C GLU A 93 -7.24 -2.27 -0.45
N GLU A 94 -6.98 -1.56 -1.54
CA GLU A 94 -6.59 -2.17 -2.81
C GLU A 94 -5.08 -2.04 -3.00
N LEU A 95 -4.44 -3.15 -3.34
CA LEU A 95 -3.01 -3.20 -3.59
C LEU A 95 -2.72 -2.69 -5.01
N LEU A 96 -1.95 -1.61 -5.09
CA LEU A 96 -1.34 -1.08 -6.30
C LEU A 96 0.03 -1.73 -6.51
N SER A 97 0.27 -2.15 -7.73
CA SER A 97 1.57 -2.67 -8.17
C SER A 97 1.97 -1.96 -9.46
N VAL A 98 3.16 -1.41 -9.49
CA VAL A 98 3.70 -0.68 -10.65
C VAL A 98 4.76 -1.55 -11.30
N GLN A 99 4.58 -1.84 -12.58
CA GLN A 99 5.51 -2.64 -13.38
C GLN A 99 6.63 -1.77 -14.00
N GLU A 100 7.74 -2.39 -14.40
CA GLU A 100 8.83 -1.73 -15.14
C GLU A 100 8.34 -1.01 -16.43
N ASN A 101 7.28 -1.50 -17.05
CA ASN A 101 6.70 -1.00 -18.32
C ASN A 101 5.68 0.15 -18.14
N GLY A 102 5.51 0.70 -16.93
CA GLY A 102 4.57 1.79 -16.67
C GLY A 102 3.11 1.36 -16.48
N ILE A 103 2.83 0.06 -16.49
CA ILE A 103 1.50 -0.48 -16.20
C ILE A 103 1.32 -0.57 -14.69
N VAL A 104 0.18 -0.06 -14.22
CA VAL A 104 -0.26 -0.17 -12.83
C VAL A 104 -1.38 -1.20 -12.74
N LEU A 105 -1.23 -2.20 -11.89
CA LEU A 105 -2.27 -3.19 -11.62
C LEU A 105 -2.84 -2.96 -10.20
N LEU A 106 -4.15 -3.03 -10.09
CA LEU A 106 -4.90 -3.01 -8.83
C LEU A 106 -5.34 -4.42 -8.51
N HIS A 107 -5.01 -4.87 -7.30
CA HIS A 107 -5.39 -6.15 -6.73
C HIS A 107 -6.24 -5.92 -5.49
N SER A 108 -7.16 -6.83 -5.22
CA SER A 108 -7.89 -6.90 -3.96
C SER A 108 -6.95 -7.34 -2.81
N LEU A 109 -7.39 -7.16 -1.56
CA LEU A 109 -6.70 -7.67 -0.38
C LEU A 109 -6.55 -9.20 -0.34
N PHE A 110 -7.35 -9.91 -1.14
CA PHE A 110 -7.24 -11.36 -1.37
C PHE A 110 -6.35 -11.73 -2.57
N GLY A 111 -5.65 -10.75 -3.17
CA GLY A 111 -4.77 -10.98 -4.32
C GLY A 111 -5.50 -11.10 -5.67
N GLU A 112 -6.81 -10.89 -5.70
CA GLU A 112 -7.61 -10.93 -6.94
C GLU A 112 -7.34 -9.71 -7.81
N PHE A 113 -7.09 -9.91 -9.11
CA PHE A 113 -6.93 -8.81 -10.05
C PHE A 113 -8.25 -8.05 -10.23
N LYS A 114 -8.22 -6.73 -10.00
CA LYS A 114 -9.38 -5.85 -10.17
C LYS A 114 -9.31 -5.03 -11.44
N LYS A 115 -8.20 -4.31 -11.64
CA LYS A 115 -8.09 -3.31 -12.71
C LYS A 115 -6.66 -3.14 -13.17
N LYS A 116 -6.49 -2.90 -14.47
CA LYS A 116 -5.24 -2.48 -15.08
C LYS A 116 -5.37 -1.04 -15.55
N VAL A 117 -4.40 -0.22 -15.19
CA VAL A 117 -4.32 1.20 -15.57
C VAL A 117 -2.96 1.41 -16.22
N THR A 118 -2.97 1.93 -17.45
CA THR A 118 -1.74 2.34 -18.12
C THR A 118 -1.61 3.85 -17.94
N MET A 119 -0.45 4.33 -17.48
CA MET A 119 -0.18 5.76 -17.50
C MET A 119 0.02 6.21 -18.95
N THR A 120 -0.45 7.41 -19.28
CA THR A 120 -0.52 8.03 -20.63
C THR A 120 0.53 7.57 -21.64
N ASN A 121 0.13 7.45 -22.91
CA ASN A 121 0.85 6.82 -24.04
C ASN A 121 2.35 7.14 -24.15
N ASP A 122 2.81 8.29 -23.68
CA ASP A 122 4.20 8.74 -23.82
C ASP A 122 5.19 8.00 -22.88
N VAL A 123 4.69 7.34 -21.82
CA VAL A 123 5.54 6.60 -20.84
C VAL A 123 5.82 5.16 -21.30
N VAL A 124 5.16 4.67 -22.36
CA VAL A 124 5.27 3.27 -22.80
C VAL A 124 6.67 2.92 -23.32
N GLN A 125 7.48 3.94 -23.68
CA GLN A 125 8.84 3.73 -24.19
C GLN A 125 9.95 3.89 -23.13
N GLU A 126 9.63 4.41 -21.94
CA GLU A 126 10.61 4.65 -20.87
C GLU A 126 10.37 3.76 -19.66
N ARG A 127 11.46 3.20 -19.11
CA ARG A 127 11.38 2.35 -17.93
C ARG A 127 11.07 3.20 -16.69
N VAL A 128 10.14 2.74 -15.87
CA VAL A 128 9.83 3.37 -14.56
C VAL A 128 11.05 3.33 -13.64
N LEU A 129 11.52 4.51 -13.20
CA LEU A 129 12.66 4.63 -12.27
C LEU A 129 12.23 4.77 -10.81
N GLU A 130 11.22 5.59 -10.54
CA GLU A 130 10.66 5.79 -9.20
C GLU A 130 9.13 5.85 -9.31
N ALA A 131 8.44 5.17 -8.40
CA ALA A 131 6.99 5.29 -8.25
C ALA A 131 6.65 5.64 -6.80
N ARG A 132 5.70 6.58 -6.62
CA ARG A 132 5.18 6.94 -5.30
C ARG A 132 3.67 7.08 -5.34
N VAL A 133 3.00 6.52 -4.35
CA VAL A 133 1.55 6.65 -4.13
C VAL A 133 1.28 7.86 -3.24
N PHE A 134 0.41 8.74 -3.70
CA PHE A 134 -0.06 9.90 -2.93
C PHE A 134 -1.54 9.72 -2.58
N TYR A 135 -1.84 9.84 -1.30
CA TYR A 135 -3.20 9.88 -0.79
C TYR A 135 -3.72 11.31 -0.92
N THR A 136 -4.71 11.52 -1.79
CA THR A 136 -5.40 12.80 -1.84
C THR A 136 -6.56 12.76 -0.87
N THR A 137 -6.44 13.44 0.27
CA THR A 137 -7.60 13.76 1.11
C THR A 137 -8.41 14.84 0.40
N SER A 138 -9.21 14.46 -0.59
CA SER A 138 -10.26 15.35 -1.08
C SER A 138 -11.40 15.35 -0.07
N SER A 139 -11.13 15.88 1.13
CA SER A 139 -12.09 16.22 2.16
C SER A 139 -11.96 17.72 2.44
N ARG A 140 -12.11 18.54 1.40
CA ARG A 140 -12.42 19.96 1.58
C ARG A 140 -13.89 20.17 1.20
N PRO A 141 -14.80 20.46 2.14
CA PRO A 141 -16.06 21.09 1.77
C PRO A 141 -15.76 22.48 1.16
N PRO A 142 -16.46 22.89 0.08
CA PRO A 142 -16.16 24.13 -0.62
C PRO A 142 -16.75 25.33 0.13
N PHE A 143 -15.96 25.90 1.05
CA PHE A 143 -16.14 27.25 1.59
C PHE A 143 -14.71 27.79 1.75
N LEU A 144 -14.26 28.93 1.23
CA LEU A 144 -14.88 30.15 0.77
C LEU A 144 -13.91 30.75 -0.28
N LEU A 145 -14.36 31.07 -1.49
CA LEU A 145 -13.65 31.98 -2.39
C LEU A 145 -14.65 33.05 -2.82
N ASP A 146 -14.44 34.27 -2.32
CA ASP A 146 -14.91 35.47 -3.03
C ASP A 146 -14.19 35.53 -4.38
N GLY A 147 -14.94 35.59 -5.48
CA GLY A 147 -14.42 35.88 -6.83
C GLY A 147 -14.98 34.99 -7.95
N PRO A 148 -15.35 35.55 -9.12
CA PRO A 148 -16.45 35.02 -9.93
C PRO A 148 -16.08 33.86 -10.86
N LEU A 149 -17.14 33.09 -11.15
CA LEU A 149 -17.22 31.92 -12.00
C LEU A 149 -16.56 32.09 -13.39
N SER A 150 -15.70 31.13 -13.75
CA SER A 150 -15.62 30.63 -15.12
C SER A 150 -15.58 29.10 -15.12
N LYS A 151 -16.32 28.53 -16.05
CA LYS A 151 -16.82 27.15 -16.07
C LYS A 151 -15.80 26.10 -16.54
N GLN A 152 -16.17 24.85 -16.21
CA GLN A 152 -16.01 23.58 -16.93
C GLN A 152 -14.75 22.74 -16.72
N GLY A 153 -15.01 21.46 -16.42
CA GLY A 153 -14.18 20.36 -16.92
C GLY A 153 -13.99 19.19 -15.95
N ASN A 154 -14.88 18.20 -16.02
CA ASN A 154 -14.71 16.79 -15.61
C ASN A 154 -13.98 16.49 -14.29
N GLN A 155 -14.76 16.27 -13.23
CA GLN A 155 -14.29 15.55 -12.04
C GLN A 155 -14.68 14.07 -12.16
N HIS A 156 -13.68 13.22 -12.39
CA HIS A 156 -13.78 11.80 -12.10
C HIS A 156 -12.50 11.34 -11.39
N SER A 157 -12.70 10.64 -10.27
CA SER A 157 -11.76 9.77 -9.52
C SER A 157 -11.24 10.32 -8.18
N PRO A 158 -11.75 9.80 -7.05
CA PRO A 158 -11.11 9.89 -5.75
C PRO A 158 -10.34 8.59 -5.48
N CYS A 159 -9.22 8.36 -6.16
CA CYS A 159 -8.31 7.26 -5.82
C CYS A 159 -6.88 7.75 -6.00
N GLY A 160 -6.01 7.40 -5.04
CA GLY A 160 -4.66 7.96 -4.88
C GLY A 160 -3.90 8.20 -6.17
N ARG A 161 -3.26 9.37 -6.27
CA ARG A 161 -2.49 9.74 -7.46
C ARG A 161 -1.11 9.07 -7.33
N THR A 162 -0.75 8.22 -8.27
CA THR A 162 0.62 7.69 -8.36
C THR A 162 1.42 8.62 -9.28
N ARG A 163 2.54 9.19 -8.80
CA ARG A 163 3.46 9.97 -9.66
C ARG A 163 4.70 9.12 -9.91
N ILE A 164 5.07 9.00 -11.17
CA ILE A 164 6.31 8.37 -11.63
C ILE A 164 7.23 9.50 -12.10
N VAL A 165 8.51 9.45 -11.73
CA VAL A 165 9.52 10.40 -12.19
C VAL A 165 10.27 9.76 -13.37
N PRO A 166 10.10 10.23 -14.61
CA PRO A 166 10.88 9.76 -15.77
C PRO A 166 12.31 10.33 -15.75
N SER A 167 13.23 9.67 -16.46
CA SER A 167 14.62 10.12 -16.62
C SER A 167 14.69 11.44 -17.38
N GLY A 168 15.41 12.42 -16.82
CA GLY A 168 15.89 13.60 -17.56
C GLY A 168 17.16 13.29 -18.33
#